data_AF-A0A3D1PAZ8-F1
#
_entry.id   AF-A0A3D1PAZ8-F1
#
_cell.length_a   1.000
_cell.length_b   1.000
_cell.length_c   1.000
_cell.angle_alpha   90.00
_cell.angle_beta   90.00
_cell.angle_gamma   90.00
#
_symmetry.space_group_name_H-M   'P 1'
#
loop_
_entity.id
_entity.type
_entity.pdbx_description
1 polymer ?
#
loop_
_entity_poly.entity_id
_entity_poly.type
_entity_poly.pdbx_seq_one_letter_code
_entity_poly.pdbx_strand_id
1 'polypeptide(L)'
;MSTGFIWIAAILILGAAIATVGDRVGTKVGKARLSLFKMRPRRTATVVTVFTGAIISASTLGILLSVNKQLRTGLFEVGKIQRQLERKREDLETTQRQLEATNKQKSQVEQELTKARAEQKA
;
A
#
# COMPACT_ATOMS: atom_id res chain seq x y z
N MET A 1 4.60 -27.97 0.10
CA MET A 1 5.48 -26.80 0.34
C MET A 1 4.72 -25.55 -0.04
N SER A 2 4.59 -24.61 0.89
CA SER A 2 3.79 -23.39 0.72
C SER A 2 4.36 -22.52 -0.40
N THR A 3 3.50 -22.00 -1.28
CA THR A 3 3.84 -21.12 -2.41
C THR A 3 4.74 -19.94 -2.03
N GLY A 4 4.71 -19.50 -0.77
CA GLY A 4 5.59 -18.46 -0.24
C GLY A 4 7.09 -18.79 -0.31
N PHE A 5 7.49 -20.05 -0.11
CA PHE A 5 8.91 -20.44 -0.20
C PHE A 5 9.45 -20.31 -1.62
N ILE A 6 8.61 -20.59 -2.63
CA ILE A 6 8.98 -20.45 -4.05
C ILE A 6 9.22 -18.97 -4.38
N TRP A 7 8.38 -18.06 -3.89
CA TRP A 7 8.55 -16.62 -4.08
C TRP A 7 9.81 -16.08 -3.39
N ILE A 8 10.09 -16.51 -2.17
CA ILE A 8 11.30 -16.12 -1.45
C ILE A 8 12.54 -16.58 -2.22
N ALA A 9 12.57 -17.84 -2.66
CA ALA A 9 13.68 -18.38 -3.46
C ALA A 9 13.84 -17.62 -4.78
N ALA A 10 12.73 -17.32 -5.48
CA ALA A 10 12.74 -16.56 -6.73
C ALA A 10 13.31 -15.14 -6.55
N ILE A 11 12.91 -14.43 -5.49
CA ILE A 11 13.41 -13.08 -5.18
C ILE A 11 14.90 -13.11 -4.83
N LEU A 12 15.36 -14.09 -4.04
CA LEU A 12 16.79 -14.23 -3.72
C LEU A 12 17.63 -14.48 -4.97
N ILE A 13 17.18 -15.36 -5.87
CA ILE A 13 17.88 -15.66 -7.12
C ILE A 13 17.90 -14.42 -8.03
N LEU A 14 16.78 -13.71 -8.16
CA LEU A 14 16.71 -12.45 -8.91
C LEU A 14 17.63 -11.37 -8.33
N GLY A 15 17.64 -11.21 -7.01
CA GLY A 15 18.52 -10.26 -6.32
C GLY A 15 20.00 -10.56 -6.57
N ALA A 16 20.39 -11.84 -6.48
CA ALA A 16 21.75 -12.29 -6.77
C ALA A 16 22.14 -12.03 -8.24
N ALA A 17 21.24 -12.31 -9.18
CA ALA A 17 21.48 -12.05 -10.60
C ALA A 17 21.69 -10.55 -10.87
N ILE A 18 20.84 -9.68 -10.31
CA ILE A 18 20.95 -8.22 -10.46
C ILE A 18 22.25 -7.70 -9.83
N ALA A 19 22.62 -8.18 -8.64
CA ALA A 19 23.87 -7.79 -7.98
C ALA A 19 25.11 -8.14 -8.83
N THR A 20 25.10 -9.32 -9.46
CA THR A 20 26.21 -9.77 -10.32
C THR A 20 26.35 -8.91 -11.58
N VAL A 21 25.23 -8.48 -12.17
CA VAL A 21 25.23 -7.57 -13.32
C VAL A 21 25.73 -6.18 -12.90
N GLY A 22 25.27 -5.67 -11.76
CA GLY A 22 25.71 -4.38 -11.21
C GLY A 22 27.22 -4.33 -10.96
N ASP A 23 27.78 -5.40 -10.39
CA ASP A 23 29.23 -5.50 -10.13
C ASP A 23 30.05 -5.57 -11.43
N ARG A 24 29.56 -6.27 -12.46
CA ARG A 24 30.21 -6.29 -13.78
C ARG A 24 30.23 -4.92 -14.45
N VAL A 25 29.14 -4.16 -14.36
CA VAL A 25 29.07 -2.80 -14.88
C VAL A 25 30.07 -1.91 -14.13
N GLY A 26 30.06 -1.97 -12.79
CA GLY A 26 31.01 -1.23 -11.95
C GLY A 26 32.46 -1.54 -12.26
N THR A 27 32.79 -2.82 -12.40
CA THR A 27 34.16 -3.29 -12.66
C THR A 27 34.64 -2.90 -14.07
N LYS A 28 33.77 -2.98 -15.09
CA LYS A 28 34.10 -2.51 -16.45
C LYS A 28 34.38 -1.01 -16.46
N VAL A 29 33.54 -0.21 -15.80
CA VAL A 29 33.72 1.23 -15.69
C VAL A 29 35.01 1.59 -14.94
N GLY A 30 35.33 0.84 -13.88
CA GLY A 30 36.59 0.99 -13.14
C GLY A 30 37.83 0.62 -13.95
N LYS A 31 37.78 -0.47 -14.73
CA LYS A 31 38.87 -0.90 -15.61
C LYS A 31 39.09 0.05 -16.79
N ALA A 32 38.02 0.64 -17.32
CA ALA A 32 38.08 1.66 -18.38
C ALA A 32 38.76 2.96 -17.92
N ARG A 33 39.14 3.08 -16.63
CA ARG A 33 39.71 4.27 -15.99
C ARG A 33 38.93 5.55 -16.28
N LEU A 34 37.61 5.42 -16.40
CA LEU A 34 36.73 6.56 -16.65
C LEU A 34 36.86 7.56 -15.49
N SER A 35 37.07 8.82 -15.84
CA SER A 35 37.08 9.92 -14.88
C SER A 35 35.81 10.72 -15.07
N LEU A 36 34.91 10.70 -14.08
CA LEU A 36 33.83 11.67 -13.99
C LEU A 36 34.38 12.88 -13.21
N PHE A 37 34.23 14.08 -13.73
CA PHE A 37 34.56 15.32 -13.01
C PHE A 37 35.97 15.34 -12.36
N LYS A 38 37.00 14.88 -13.08
CA LYS A 38 38.39 14.79 -12.60
C LYS A 38 38.61 13.87 -11.37
N MET A 39 37.66 13.00 -11.03
CA MET A 39 37.82 12.06 -9.92
C MET A 39 38.78 10.91 -10.25
N ARG A 40 39.48 10.42 -9.22
CA ARG A 40 40.36 9.24 -9.30
C ARG A 40 39.52 8.03 -9.76
N PRO A 41 39.93 7.27 -10.79
CA PRO A 41 39.08 6.28 -11.46
C PRO A 41 38.40 5.23 -10.56
N ARG A 42 39.03 4.87 -9.44
CA ARG A 42 38.43 3.96 -8.44
C ARG A 42 37.15 4.55 -7.81
N ARG A 43 37.13 5.85 -7.52
CA ARG A 43 35.95 6.53 -6.96
C ARG A 43 34.85 6.70 -8.01
N THR A 44 35.23 7.02 -9.26
CA THR A 44 34.27 7.07 -10.38
C THR A 44 33.51 5.75 -10.53
N ALA A 45 34.23 4.63 -10.50
CA ALA A 45 33.62 3.30 -10.61
C ALA A 45 32.56 3.07 -9.54
N THR A 46 32.89 3.36 -8.28
CA THR A 46 31.94 3.22 -7.16
C THR A 46 30.70 4.09 -7.32
N VAL A 47 30.87 5.36 -7.70
CA VAL A 47 29.75 6.28 -7.94
C VAL A 47 28.84 5.75 -9.05
N VAL A 48 29.43 5.29 -10.16
CA VAL A 48 28.66 4.74 -11.29
C VAL A 48 27.92 3.47 -10.88
N THR A 49 28.52 2.58 -10.08
CA THR A 49 27.83 1.38 -9.57
C THR A 49 26.63 1.73 -8.70
N VAL A 50 26.80 2.65 -7.74
CA VAL A 50 25.70 3.08 -6.86
C VAL A 50 24.59 3.74 -7.67
N PHE A 51 24.95 4.59 -8.63
CA PHE A 51 23.98 5.26 -9.49
C PHE A 51 23.22 4.27 -10.37
N THR A 52 23.91 3.26 -10.92
CA THR A 52 23.29 2.18 -11.69
C THR A 52 22.31 1.38 -10.83
N GLY A 53 22.71 1.00 -9.61
CA GLY A 53 21.83 0.31 -8.67
C GLY A 53 20.61 1.15 -8.27
N ALA A 54 20.80 2.45 -8.05
CA ALA A 54 19.72 3.38 -7.76
C ALA A 54 18.72 3.48 -8.92
N ILE A 55 19.19 3.57 -10.17
CA ILE A 55 18.33 3.60 -11.37
C ILE A 55 17.54 2.29 -11.51
N ILE A 56 18.18 1.13 -11.34
CA ILE A 56 17.50 -0.17 -11.43
C ILE A 56 16.39 -0.26 -10.38
N SER A 57 16.70 0.15 -9.15
CA SER A 57 15.75 0.10 -8.04
C SER A 57 14.60 1.08 -8.25
N ALA A 58 14.90 2.32 -8.66
CA ALA A 58 13.91 3.34 -8.98
C ALA A 58 13.01 2.93 -10.16
N SER A 59 13.56 2.27 -11.19
CA SER A 59 12.79 1.77 -12.32
C SER A 59 11.85 0.65 -11.90
N THR A 60 12.35 -0.31 -11.11
CA THR A 60 11.54 -1.41 -10.57
C THR A 60 10.38 -0.87 -9.76
N LEU A 61 10.66 0.06 -8.85
CA LEU A 61 9.67 0.66 -7.96
C LEU A 61 8.70 1.56 -8.74
N GLY A 62 9.19 2.31 -9.73
CA GLY A 62 8.37 3.14 -10.62
C GLY A 62 7.39 2.32 -11.49
N ILE A 63 7.83 1.16 -12.01
CA ILE A 63 6.97 0.22 -12.74
C ILE A 63 5.90 -0.34 -11.80
N LEU A 64 6.29 -0.82 -10.62
CA LEU A 64 5.37 -1.35 -9.61
C LEU A 64 4.30 -0.31 -9.24
N LEU A 65 4.69 0.94 -8.99
CA LEU A 65 3.78 2.04 -8.67
C LEU A 65 2.87 2.44 -9.84
N SER A 66 3.33 2.31 -11.08
CA SER A 66 2.53 2.62 -12.27
C SER A 66 1.47 1.55 -12.53
N VAL A 67 1.83 0.28 -12.39
CA VAL A 67 0.92 -0.84 -12.67
C VAL A 67 -0.04 -1.10 -11.49
N ASN A 68 0.42 -0.90 -10.26
CA ASN A 68 -0.34 -1.27 -9.07
C ASN A 68 -0.90 -0.03 -8.33
N LYS A 69 -2.18 0.27 -8.59
CA LYS A 69 -2.92 1.34 -7.89
C LYS A 69 -2.93 1.14 -6.37
N GLN A 70 -3.00 -0.11 -5.90
CA GLN A 70 -3.03 -0.46 -4.49
C GLN A 70 -1.71 -0.08 -3.79
N LEU A 71 -0.58 -0.33 -4.43
CA LEU A 71 0.73 0.11 -3.93
C LEU A 71 0.87 1.63 -3.91
N ARG A 72 0.37 2.34 -4.94
CA ARG A 72 0.38 3.81 -4.97
C ARG A 72 -0.47 4.41 -3.84
N THR A 73 -1.70 3.94 -3.67
CA THR A 73 -2.57 4.41 -2.59
C THR A 73 -1.99 4.02 -1.22
N GLY A 74 -1.41 2.83 -1.10
CA GLY A 74 -0.76 2.36 0.13
C GLY A 74 0.55 3.07 0.49
N LEU A 75 1.29 3.66 -0.47
CA LEU A 75 2.51 4.42 -0.18
C LEU A 75 2.23 5.91 0.07
N PHE A 76 1.25 6.50 -0.61
CA PHE A 76 1.02 7.95 -0.58
C PHE A 76 -0.23 8.38 0.19
N GLU A 77 -1.20 7.50 0.43
CA GLU A 77 -2.51 7.87 0.98
C GLU A 77 -2.89 7.14 2.28
N VAL A 78 -1.92 6.50 2.96
CA VAL A 78 -2.16 5.79 4.23
C VAL A 78 -2.90 6.64 5.25
N GLY A 79 -2.54 7.92 5.39
CA GLY A 79 -3.23 8.83 6.30
C GLY A 79 -4.68 9.15 5.88
N LYS A 80 -4.98 9.18 4.57
CA LYS A 80 -6.36 9.39 4.08
C LYS A 80 -7.21 8.14 4.27
N ILE A 81 -6.65 6.96 4.00
CA ILE A 81 -7.33 5.68 4.20
C ILE A 81 -7.70 5.49 5.68
N GLN A 82 -6.79 5.82 6.60
CA GLN A 82 -7.07 5.74 8.04
C GLN A 82 -8.22 6.66 8.46
N ARG A 83 -8.24 7.92 7.99
CA ARG A 83 -9.35 8.85 8.26
C ARG A 83 -10.67 8.38 7.65
N GLN A 84 -10.64 7.77 6.46
CA GLN A 84 -11.85 7.18 5.87
C GLN A 84 -12.36 5.98 6.66
N LEU A 85 -11.46 5.16 7.20
CA LEU A 85 -11.80 4.05 8.08
C LEU A 85 -12.44 4.54 9.39
N GLU A 86 -11.88 5.58 10.01
CA GLU A 86 -12.45 6.21 11.21
C GLU A 86 -13.84 6.78 10.93
N ARG A 87 -13.99 7.57 9.86
CA ARG A 87 -15.30 8.12 9.46
C ARG A 87 -16.32 7.03 9.18
N LYS A 88 -15.95 5.97 8.46
CA LYS A 88 -16.86 4.85 8.19
C LYS A 88 -17.30 4.12 9.47
N ARG A 89 -16.45 4.06 10.50
CA ARG A 89 -16.84 3.49 11.80
C ARG A 89 -17.81 4.40 12.54
N GLU A 90 -17.56 5.71 12.51
CA GLU A 90 -18.44 6.71 13.11
C GLU A 90 -19.82 6.76 12.42
N ASP A 91 -19.84 6.66 11.09
CA ASP A 91 -21.06 6.55 10.28
C ASP A 91 -21.84 5.27 10.58
N LEU A 92 -21.15 4.14 10.78
CA LEU A 92 -21.79 2.88 11.18
C LEU A 92 -22.42 3.01 12.57
N GLU A 93 -21.70 3.57 13.53
CA GLU A 93 -22.19 3.73 14.90
C GLU A 93 -23.42 4.66 14.95
N THR A 94 -23.39 5.77 14.21
CA THR A 94 -24.53 6.69 14.12
C THR A 94 -25.73 6.05 13.43
N THR A 95 -25.51 5.33 12.33
CA THR A 95 -26.58 4.59 11.64
C THR A 95 -27.22 3.55 12.55
N GLN A 96 -26.41 2.85 13.35
CA GLN A 96 -26.87 1.83 14.29
C GLN A 96 -27.72 2.45 15.42
N ARG A 97 -27.29 3.60 15.96
CA ARG A 97 -28.09 4.37 16.94
C ARG A 97 -29.40 4.88 16.36
N GLN A 98 -29.40 5.35 15.11
CA GLN A 98 -30.63 5.78 14.42
C GLN A 98 -31.59 4.60 14.24
N LEU A 99 -31.09 3.44 13.83
CA LEU A 99 -31.90 2.24 13.68
C LEU A 99 -32.55 1.82 15.01
N GLU A 100 -31.80 1.86 16.11
CA GLU A 100 -32.34 1.59 17.45
C GLU A 100 -33.42 2.61 17.85
N ALA A 101 -33.20 3.89 17.60
CA ALA A 101 -34.17 4.95 17.88
C ALA A 101 -35.46 4.79 17.07
N THR A 102 -35.34 4.51 15.77
CA THR A 102 -36.48 4.25 14.89
C THR A 102 -37.24 2.99 15.31
N ASN A 103 -36.55 1.93 15.71
CA ASN A 103 -37.21 0.72 16.23
C ASN A 103 -37.98 0.98 17.53
N LYS A 104 -37.43 1.80 18.43
CA LYS A 104 -38.14 2.22 19.65
C LYS A 104 -39.39 3.03 19.33
N GLN A 105 -39.29 4.00 18.42
CA GLN A 105 -40.45 4.79 17.97
C GLN A 105 -41.52 3.90 17.33
N LYS A 106 -41.12 2.96 16.48
CA LYS A 106 -42.04 2.00 15.86
C LYS A 106 -42.78 1.18 16.92
N SER A 107 -42.06 0.67 17.92
CA SER A 107 -42.66 -0.08 19.04
C SER A 107 -43.65 0.77 19.84
N GLN A 108 -43.34 2.04 20.11
CA GLN A 108 -44.24 2.98 20.80
C GLN A 108 -45.50 3.25 19.97
N VAL A 109 -45.35 3.53 18.68
CA VAL A 109 -46.49 3.78 17.77
C VAL A 109 -47.36 2.53 17.66
N GLU A 110 -46.78 1.33 17.57
CA GLU A 110 -47.55 0.08 17.57
C GLU A 110 -48.33 -0.10 18.88
N GLN A 111 -47.72 0.20 20.03
CA GLN A 111 -48.41 0.15 21.32
C GLN A 111 -49.56 1.14 21.41
N GLU A 112 -49.36 2.39 20.97
CA GLU A 112 -50.40 3.42 20.92
C GLU A 112 -51.54 3.03 19.97
N LEU A 113 -51.21 2.52 18.78
CA LEU A 113 -52.20 2.04 17.81
C LEU A 113 -53.03 0.88 18.39
N THR A 114 -52.40 0.00 19.16
CA THR A 114 -53.06 -1.13 19.80
C THR A 114 -54.00 -0.66 20.91
N LYS A 115 -53.59 0.32 21.72
CA LYS A 115 -54.44 0.95 22.75
C LYS A 115 -55.63 1.68 22.13
N ALA A 116 -55.40 2.53 21.13
CA ALA A 116 -56.48 3.25 20.44
C ALA A 116 -57.50 2.31 19.79
N ARG A 117 -57.05 1.18 19.21
CA ARG A 117 -57.95 0.13 18.68
C ARG A 117 -58.73 -0.60 19.76
N ALA A 118 -58.18 -0.76 20.96
CA ALA A 118 -58.88 -1.38 22.08
C ALA A 118 -59.98 -0.44 22.62
N GLU A 119 -59.69 0.86 22.71
CA GLU A 119 -60.66 1.89 23.13
C GLU A 119 -61.81 2.07 22.13
N GLN A 120 -61.57 1.93 20.82
CA GLN A 120 -62.63 2.00 19.81
C GLN A 120 -63.56 0.77 19.76
N LYS A 121 -63.18 -0.34 20.43
CA LYS A 121 -63.96 -1.59 20.45
C LYS A 121 -64.74 -1.81 21.76
N ALA A 122 -64.56 -0.93 22.74
CA ALA A 122 -65.32 -0.89 23.99
C ALA A 122 -66.53 0.05 23.86
#